data_AF-A0F022-F1
#
_entry.id   AF-A0F022-F1
#
_cell.length_a   1.000
_cell.length_b   1.000
_cell.length_c   1.000
_cell.angle_alpha   90.00
_cell.angle_beta   90.00
_cell.angle_gamma   90.00
#
_symmetry.space_group_name_H-M   'P 1'
#
loop_
_entity.id
_entity.type
_entity.pdbx_description
1 polymer ?
#
loop_
_entity_poly.entity_id
_entity_poly.type
_entity_poly.pdbx_seq_one_letter_code
_entity_poly.pdbx_strand_id
1 'polypeptide(L)'
;GNLYWLRECVENNVGTNGLDKAGNTALYWGCHGGHKDVVELLLTQANVELNQQNKLGDTPLHAAAWKGYSDIVEMLLNKNARTDIRNNENKLALEMATNAQCATLLKRKQGSNVTRTHSNAEEYLDDEDSD
;
A
#
# COMPACT_ATOMS: atom_id res chain seq x y z
N GLY A 1 -1.83 -1.10 21.19
CA GLY A 1 -2.80 -0.04 20.91
C GLY A 1 -3.09 0.86 22.12
N ASN A 2 -2.09 1.57 22.68
CA ASN A 2 -2.37 2.62 23.68
C ASN A 2 -2.59 3.95 22.94
N LEU A 3 -3.86 4.31 22.74
CA LEU A 3 -4.28 5.48 21.96
C LEU A 3 -3.91 6.82 22.63
N TYR A 4 -3.77 6.83 23.96
CA TYR A 4 -3.46 8.05 24.72
C TYR A 4 -2.07 8.58 24.37
N TRP A 5 -1.05 7.71 24.45
CA TRP A 5 0.33 8.04 24.09
C TRP A 5 0.46 8.40 22.61
N LEU A 6 -0.34 7.80 21.73
CA LEU A 6 -0.27 8.09 20.30
C LEU A 6 -0.85 9.47 19.96
N ARG A 7 -1.90 9.91 20.66
CA ARG A 7 -2.41 11.30 20.55
C ARG A 7 -1.37 12.29 21.05
N GLU A 8 -0.77 12.02 22.21
CA GLU A 8 0.24 12.90 22.79
C GLU A 8 1.49 13.03 21.90
N CYS A 9 1.96 11.94 21.29
CA CYS A 9 3.06 11.99 20.32
C CYS A 9 2.69 12.76 19.04
N VAL A 10 1.46 12.61 18.56
CA VAL A 10 0.94 13.33 17.39
C VAL A 10 0.83 14.83 17.68
N GLU A 11 0.29 15.21 18.83
CA GLU A 11 0.14 16.61 19.26
C GLU A 11 1.51 17.28 19.47
N ASN A 12 2.52 16.52 19.92
CA ASN A 12 3.89 16.99 20.08
C ASN A 12 4.73 16.95 18.78
N ASN A 13 4.11 16.67 17.63
CA ASN A 13 4.78 16.60 16.33
C ASN A 13 6.01 15.66 16.33
N VAL A 14 5.96 14.60 17.15
CA VAL A 14 7.00 13.58 17.23
C VAL A 14 7.03 12.87 15.88
N GLY A 15 8.21 12.71 15.28
CA GLY A 15 8.37 12.09 13.96
C GLY A 15 7.72 10.71 13.89
N THR A 16 6.50 10.65 13.36
CA THR A 16 5.67 9.43 13.28
C THR A 16 6.19 8.40 12.27
N ASN A 17 7.16 8.80 11.45
CA ASN A 17 7.85 7.96 10.47
C ASN A 17 9.15 7.33 11.03
N GLY A 18 9.38 7.39 12.34
CA GLY A 18 10.50 6.70 12.97
C GLY A 18 10.50 5.21 12.63
N LEU A 19 11.69 4.70 12.29
CA LEU A 19 11.87 3.30 11.89
C LEU A 19 12.41 2.49 13.07
N ASP A 20 11.84 1.30 13.28
CA ASP A 20 12.40 0.32 14.19
C ASP A 20 13.63 -0.40 13.59
N LYS A 21 14.24 -1.33 14.33
CA LYS A 21 15.39 -2.13 13.86
C LYS A 21 15.08 -2.99 12.64
N ALA A 22 13.81 -3.25 12.34
CA ALA A 22 13.35 -3.99 11.17
C ALA A 22 12.91 -3.08 10.02
N GLY A 23 13.01 -1.75 10.18
CA GLY A 23 12.61 -0.78 9.18
C GLY A 23 11.10 -0.52 9.13
N ASN A 24 10.35 -0.92 10.16
CA ASN A 24 8.91 -0.69 10.21
C ASN A 24 8.59 0.68 10.79
N THR A 25 7.58 1.34 10.23
CA THR A 25 6.98 2.56 10.78
C THR A 25 5.90 2.22 11.81
N ALA A 26 5.47 3.22 12.59
CA ALA A 26 4.29 3.09 13.44
C ALA A 26 3.03 2.70 12.63
N LEU A 27 2.90 3.22 11.41
CA LEU A 27 1.81 2.88 10.51
C LEU A 27 1.85 1.41 10.10
N TYR A 28 3.02 0.85 9.79
CA TYR A 28 3.15 -0.57 9.49
C TYR A 28 2.62 -1.44 10.63
N TRP A 29 3.01 -1.13 11.87
CA TRP A 29 2.53 -1.88 13.05
C TRP A 29 1.04 -1.70 13.32
N GLY A 30 0.49 -0.50 13.08
CA GLY A 30 -0.95 -0.25 13.12
C GLY A 30 -1.72 -1.12 12.13
N CYS A 31 -1.21 -1.22 10.89
CA CYS A 31 -1.77 -2.06 9.83
C CYS A 31 -1.60 -3.56 10.13
N HIS A 32 -0.43 -3.99 10.60
CA HIS A 32 -0.15 -5.38 10.94
C HIS A 32 -1.02 -5.88 12.12
N GLY A 33 -1.29 -5.01 13.10
CA GLY A 33 -2.06 -5.32 14.30
C GLY A 33 -3.56 -5.13 14.17
N GLY A 34 -4.06 -4.64 13.02
CA GLY A 34 -5.50 -4.38 12.84
C GLY A 34 -6.02 -3.21 13.68
N HIS A 35 -5.14 -2.30 14.12
CA HIS A 35 -5.50 -1.21 15.01
C HIS A 35 -6.06 -0.02 14.21
N LYS A 36 -7.32 -0.15 13.76
CA LYS A 36 -7.99 0.85 12.92
C LYS A 36 -7.86 2.27 13.47
N ASP A 37 -8.17 2.49 14.75
CA ASP A 37 -8.12 3.80 15.39
C ASP A 37 -6.71 4.42 15.38
N VAL A 38 -5.67 3.57 15.53
CA VAL A 38 -4.27 4.00 15.45
C VAL A 38 -3.92 4.39 14.02
N VAL A 39 -4.33 3.57 13.04
CA VAL A 39 -4.11 3.87 11.62
C VAL A 39 -4.79 5.17 11.24
N GLU A 40 -6.07 5.34 11.60
CA GLU A 40 -6.82 6.57 11.34
C GLU A 40 -6.12 7.79 11.92
N LEU A 41 -5.71 7.73 13.20
CA LEU A 41 -5.00 8.80 13.86
C LEU A 41 -3.67 9.14 13.15
N LEU A 42 -2.88 8.13 12.76
CA LEU A 42 -1.64 8.35 12.00
C LEU A 42 -1.89 8.96 10.61
N LEU A 43 -2.97 8.56 9.94
CA LEU A 43 -3.34 9.08 8.61
C LEU A 43 -3.89 10.52 8.64
N THR A 44 -4.20 11.07 9.82
CA THR A 44 -4.51 12.51 9.97
C THR A 44 -3.27 13.39 9.82
N GLN A 45 -2.08 12.83 10.01
CA GLN A 45 -0.82 13.57 9.89
C GLN A 45 -0.51 13.90 8.43
N ALA A 46 -0.09 15.15 8.17
CA ALA A 46 0.17 15.62 6.83
C ALA A 46 1.34 14.90 6.14
N ASN A 47 2.34 14.46 6.92
CA ASN A 47 3.61 13.93 6.42
C ASN A 47 3.79 12.43 6.73
N VAL A 48 2.71 11.68 6.92
CA VAL A 48 2.82 10.24 7.21
C VAL A 48 3.37 9.48 6.00
N GLU A 49 4.37 8.63 6.23
CA GLU A 49 4.96 7.79 5.18
C GLU A 49 4.13 6.52 4.99
N LEU A 50 3.46 6.40 3.84
CA LEU A 50 2.55 5.31 3.49
C LEU A 50 3.25 4.15 2.78
N ASN A 51 4.42 4.41 2.19
CA ASN A 51 5.07 3.56 1.22
C ASN A 51 6.44 3.07 1.70
N GLN A 52 6.84 3.38 2.94
CA GLN A 52 8.08 2.88 3.52
C GLN A 52 8.12 1.36 3.45
N GLN A 53 9.16 0.83 2.82
CA GLN A 53 9.46 -0.58 2.81
C GLN A 53 10.31 -0.94 4.02
N ASN A 54 9.91 -1.98 4.74
CA ASN A 54 10.73 -2.55 5.80
C ASN A 54 11.84 -3.44 5.20
N LYS A 55 12.62 -4.13 6.05
CA LYS A 55 13.70 -5.01 5.60
C LYS A 55 13.25 -6.20 4.73
N LEU A 56 11.96 -6.55 4.75
CA LEU A 56 11.36 -7.58 3.90
C LEU A 56 10.80 -6.98 2.59
N GLY A 57 10.92 -5.68 2.39
CA GLY A 57 10.31 -4.98 1.26
C GLY A 57 8.81 -4.71 1.45
N ASP A 58 8.23 -5.06 2.59
CA ASP A 58 6.81 -4.89 2.84
C ASP A 58 6.49 -3.44 3.23
N THR A 59 5.39 -2.93 2.68
CA THR A 59 4.79 -1.64 3.04
C THR A 59 3.64 -1.84 4.03
N PRO A 60 3.12 -0.78 4.69
CA PRO A 60 1.90 -0.85 5.49
C PRO A 60 0.71 -1.50 4.74
N LEU A 61 0.62 -1.27 3.43
CA LEU A 61 -0.42 -1.87 2.58
C LEU A 61 -0.24 -3.38 2.41
N HIS A 62 0.99 -3.88 2.28
CA HIS A 62 1.27 -5.32 2.28
C HIS A 62 0.82 -5.98 3.59
N ALA A 63 1.13 -5.35 4.72
CA ALA A 63 0.73 -5.87 6.03
C ALA A 63 -0.80 -5.94 6.19
N ALA A 64 -1.52 -4.87 5.84
CA ALA A 64 -2.98 -4.83 5.91
C ALA A 64 -3.63 -5.88 4.99
N ALA A 65 -3.14 -6.01 3.76
CA ALA A 65 -3.63 -6.99 2.79
C ALA A 65 -3.36 -8.44 3.25
N TRP A 66 -2.16 -8.71 3.74
CA TRP A 66 -1.78 -10.03 4.27
C TRP A 66 -2.64 -10.45 5.46
N LYS A 67 -2.95 -9.51 6.37
CA LYS A 67 -3.83 -9.78 7.50
C LYS A 67 -5.31 -9.77 7.15
N GLY A 68 -5.68 -9.31 5.96
CA GLY A 68 -7.07 -9.26 5.50
C GLY A 68 -7.89 -8.11 6.10
N TYR A 69 -7.25 -7.05 6.61
CA TYR A 69 -7.96 -5.90 7.19
C TYR A 69 -8.44 -4.95 6.10
N SER A 70 -9.58 -5.29 5.47
CA SER A 70 -10.11 -4.57 4.31
C SER A 70 -10.47 -3.11 4.58
N ASP A 71 -10.91 -2.81 5.79
CA ASP A 71 -11.16 -1.45 6.28
C ASP A 71 -9.87 -0.62 6.34
N ILE A 72 -8.78 -1.20 6.85
CA ILE A 72 -7.46 -0.56 6.86
C ILE A 72 -6.91 -0.39 5.44
N VAL A 73 -7.08 -1.39 4.57
CA VAL A 73 -6.71 -1.29 3.16
C VAL A 73 -7.45 -0.13 2.50
N GLU A 74 -8.76 0.00 2.72
CA GLU A 74 -9.56 1.11 2.19
C GLU A 74 -9.05 2.48 2.68
N MET A 75 -8.76 2.62 3.97
CA MET A 75 -8.20 3.86 4.53
C MET A 75 -6.86 4.24 3.88
N LEU A 76 -5.95 3.28 3.69
CA LEU A 76 -4.66 3.52 3.03
C LEU A 76 -4.84 3.92 1.57
N LEU A 77 -5.76 3.29 0.84
CA LEU A 77 -6.06 3.62 -0.56
C LEU A 77 -6.71 5.00 -0.71
N ASN A 78 -7.52 5.41 0.26
CA ASN A 78 -8.10 6.76 0.31
C ASN A 78 -7.04 7.84 0.56
N LYS A 79 -5.90 7.48 1.15
CA LYS A 79 -4.73 8.33 1.33
C LYS A 79 -3.69 8.17 0.21
N ASN A 80 -4.06 7.53 -0.90
CA ASN A 80 -3.22 7.34 -2.08
C ASN A 80 -1.95 6.50 -1.81
N ALA A 81 -2.02 5.53 -0.89
CA ALA A 81 -0.95 4.53 -0.76
C ALA A 81 -0.71 3.80 -2.10
N ARG A 82 0.56 3.56 -2.42
CA ARG A 82 0.97 2.92 -3.67
C ARG A 82 0.65 1.42 -3.65
N THR A 83 -0.01 0.96 -4.71
CA THR A 83 -0.43 -0.44 -4.90
C THR A 83 0.49 -1.22 -5.85
N ASP A 84 1.50 -0.54 -6.43
CA ASP A 84 2.43 -1.04 -7.44
C ASP A 84 3.81 -1.39 -6.87
N ILE A 85 4.01 -1.25 -5.55
CA ILE A 85 5.26 -1.60 -4.86
C ILE A 85 5.32 -3.12 -4.68
N ARG A 86 6.46 -3.71 -5.02
CA ARG A 86 6.76 -5.13 -4.78
C ARG A 86 7.65 -5.28 -3.56
N ASN A 87 7.37 -6.29 -2.73
CA ASN A 87 8.24 -6.70 -1.64
C ASN A 87 9.43 -7.56 -2.13
N ASN A 88 10.27 -8.03 -1.22
CA ASN A 88 11.45 -8.83 -1.57
C ASN A 88 11.11 -10.21 -2.15
N GLU A 89 9.87 -10.68 -1.99
CA GLU A 89 9.35 -11.88 -2.65
C GLU A 89 8.79 -11.58 -4.06
N ASN A 90 9.02 -10.36 -4.58
CA ASN A 90 8.43 -9.83 -5.80
C ASN A 90 6.89 -9.77 -5.79
N LYS A 91 6.26 -9.82 -4.60
CA LYS A 91 4.80 -9.81 -4.48
C LYS A 91 4.26 -8.40 -4.31
N LEU A 92 3.14 -8.11 -4.97
CA LEU A 92 2.33 -6.91 -4.73
C LEU A 92 1.42 -7.10 -3.51
N ALA A 93 0.97 -6.01 -2.89
CA ALA A 93 -0.03 -6.09 -1.82
C ALA A 93 -1.30 -6.86 -2.23
N LEU A 94 -1.70 -6.79 -3.51
CA LEU A 94 -2.82 -7.57 -4.06
C LEU A 94 -2.57 -9.08 -4.00
N GLU A 95 -1.34 -9.51 -4.29
CA GLU A 95 -0.95 -10.92 -4.30
C GLU A 95 -0.79 -11.48 -2.88
N MET A 96 -0.59 -10.59 -1.89
CA MET A 96 -0.59 -10.92 -0.47
C MET A 96 -1.99 -10.95 0.15
N ALA A 97 -3.02 -10.48 -0.55
CA ALA A 97 -4.37 -10.35 0.00
C ALA A 97 -4.96 -11.72 0.39
N THR A 98 -5.27 -11.90 1.67
CA THR A 98 -5.82 -13.18 2.17
C THR A 98 -7.32 -13.32 2.01
N ASN A 99 -8.05 -12.23 1.76
CA ASN A 99 -9.49 -12.26 1.50
C ASN A 99 -9.90 -11.53 0.22
N ALA A 100 -11.06 -11.94 -0.30
CA ALA A 100 -11.61 -11.43 -1.55
C ALA A 100 -11.91 -9.93 -1.49
N GLN A 101 -12.25 -9.40 -0.30
CA GLN A 101 -12.57 -7.99 -0.12
C GLN A 101 -11.34 -7.09 -0.30
N CYS A 102 -10.22 -7.42 0.36
CA CYS A 102 -8.95 -6.73 0.16
C CYS A 102 -8.50 -6.79 -1.30
N ALA A 103 -8.60 -7.97 -1.92
CA ALA A 103 -8.23 -8.14 -3.32
C ALA A 103 -9.10 -7.27 -4.25
N THR A 104 -10.42 -7.19 -3.99
CA THR A 104 -11.35 -6.37 -4.77
C THR A 104 -11.03 -4.87 -4.63
N LEU A 105 -10.75 -4.39 -3.42
CA LEU A 105 -10.38 -2.99 -3.17
C LEU A 105 -9.08 -2.60 -3.90
N LEU A 106 -8.07 -3.46 -3.83
CA LEU A 106 -6.77 -3.24 -4.48
C LEU A 106 -6.90 -3.28 -6.02
N LYS A 107 -7.67 -4.23 -6.57
CA LYS A 107 -7.98 -4.30 -8.01
C LYS A 107 -8.72 -3.07 -8.52
N ARG A 108 -9.73 -2.58 -7.76
CA ARG A 108 -10.51 -1.39 -8.14
C ARG A 108 -9.62 -0.17 -8.34
N LYS A 109 -8.59 0.00 -7.50
CA LYS A 109 -7.64 1.12 -7.61
C LYS A 109 -6.59 0.89 -8.71
N GLN A 110 -6.15 -0.35 -8.94
CA GLN A 110 -5.25 -0.68 -10.07
C GLN A 110 -5.93 -0.50 -11.43
N GLY A 111 -7.22 -0.82 -11.55
CA GLY A 111 -8.01 -0.63 -12.77
C GLY A 111 -8.10 0.82 -13.24
N SER A 112 -7.97 1.82 -12.35
CA SER A 112 -7.87 3.23 -12.74
C SER A 112 -6.55 3.58 -13.44
N ASN A 113 -5.50 2.75 -13.36
CA ASN A 113 -4.22 2.96 -14.02
C ASN A 113 -4.05 2.12 -15.31
N VAL A 114 -4.76 1.01 -15.47
CA VAL A 114 -4.59 0.11 -16.63
C VAL A 114 -5.28 0.62 -17.91
N THR A 115 -6.22 1.56 -17.82
CA THR A 115 -6.92 2.11 -19.01
C THR A 115 -6.13 3.15 -19.82
N ARG A 116 -4.83 3.37 -19.55
CA ARG A 116 -3.98 4.27 -20.38
C ARG A 116 -3.01 3.56 -21.32
N THR A 117 -2.99 2.23 -21.40
CA THR A 117 -2.16 1.52 -22.38
C THR A 117 -3.00 0.57 -23.23
N HIS A 118 -4.00 1.12 -23.90
CA HIS A 118 -4.53 0.55 -25.14
C HIS A 118 -4.75 1.71 -26.11
N SER A 119 -3.73 2.02 -26.91
CA SER A 119 -3.82 2.67 -28.23
C SER A 119 -2.41 2.87 -28.79
N ASN A 120 -1.84 1.81 -29.38
CA ASN A 120 -1.35 1.87 -30.77
C ASN A 120 -0.99 0.45 -31.21
N ALA A 121 -2.02 -0.25 -31.70
CA ALA A 121 -1.84 -1.27 -32.72
C ALA A 121 -2.15 -0.58 -34.05
N GLU A 122 -1.13 -0.34 -34.87
CA GLU A 122 -1.20 -0.22 -36.34
C GLU A 122 0.17 -0.74 -36.82
N GLU A 123 0.21 -1.97 -37.35
CA GLU A 123 0.09 -2.27 -38.77
C GLU A 123 1.41 -1.98 -39.51
N TYR A 124 2.24 -3.02 -39.65
CA TYR A 124 3.13 -3.11 -40.81
C TYR A 124 2.83 -4.44 -41.49
N LEU A 125 2.03 -4.26 -42.54
CA LEU A 125 1.75 -5.15 -43.65
C LEU A 125 2.99 -5.94 -44.10
N ASP A 126 2.71 -7.19 -44.47
CA ASP A 126 3.54 -7.99 -45.35
C ASP A 126 3.93 -7.20 -46.61
N ASP A 127 5.21 -7.20 -46.97
CA ASP A 127 5.63 -7.01 -48.35
C ASP A 127 6.49 -8.21 -48.76
N GLU A 128 6.07 -8.81 -49.87
CA GLU A 128 6.64 -9.94 -50.58
C GLU A 128 8.08 -9.70 -51.11
N ASP A 129 8.72 -10.82 -51.48
CA ASP A 129 9.81 -10.98 -52.47
C ASP A 129 11.28 -10.75 -52.09
N SER A 130 12.01 -11.86 -51.89
CA SER A 130 13.29 -12.13 -52.58
C SER A 130 13.73 -13.58 -52.41
N ASP A 131 13.55 -14.39 -53.47
CA ASP A 131 14.64 -15.12 -54.14
C ASP A 131 14.18 -15.66 -55.51
#